data_AF-A0A178B744-F1
#
_entry.id   AF-A0A178B744-F1
#
_cell.length_a   1.000
_cell.length_b   1.000
_cell.length_c   1.000
_cell.angle_alpha   90.00
_cell.angle_beta   90.00
_cell.angle_gamma   90.00
#
_symmetry.space_group_name_H-M   'P 1'
#
loop_
_entity.id
_entity.type
_entity.pdbx_description
1 polymer ?
#
loop_
_entity_poly.entity_id
_entity_poly.type
_entity_poly.pdbx_seq_one_letter_code
_entity_poly.pdbx_strand_id
1 'polypeptide(L)'
;MSAQFMNMLANMAPRSNRSLEDLRNSTDPLKGMDAMELRGWASKNPMVPSRDMADALGQALLSFLHGNNTTVQDYISTRKDSLGEEALGRDLYAARWGPTRIGIYNVLLVFMTTNPDSKTRLLDLARYLIHEINVPTTASDVTGATALYWSISTKPYAQPEFAQLLFDAGASVNHRNRFGNTCGSEIAQVDFSGDTSVNVAMLRWYVEHGGDVDGKDNDGMNVRMLAEMMSKRVPKMAEVLTRGRGERKEGECGNCGREPGGDRVFANCARCKKVRYCAQECQKVDWKAHKKMCVAA
;
A
#
# COMPACT_ATOMS: atom_id res chain seq x y z
N MET A 1 -28.41 0.62 0.02
CA MET A 1 -27.25 1.00 0.85
C MET A 1 -27.63 0.83 2.33
N SER A 2 -26.70 0.44 3.20
CA SER A 2 -27.02 0.23 4.63
C SER A 2 -27.32 1.56 5.33
N ALA A 3 -28.13 1.54 6.39
CA ALA A 3 -28.46 2.74 7.18
C ALA A 3 -27.21 3.44 7.74
N GLN A 4 -26.15 2.67 8.06
CA GLN A 4 -24.85 3.19 8.49
C GLN A 4 -24.15 3.99 7.39
N PHE A 5 -24.21 3.57 6.12
CA PHE A 5 -23.62 4.31 5.01
C PHE A 5 -24.34 5.65 4.77
N MET A 6 -25.68 5.63 4.80
CA MET A 6 -26.49 6.84 4.63
C MET A 6 -26.24 7.83 5.77
N ASN A 7 -26.10 7.34 7.01
CA ASN A 7 -25.76 8.17 8.16
C ASN A 7 -24.33 8.73 8.07
N MET A 8 -23.37 7.95 7.54
CA MET A 8 -22.01 8.45 7.28
C MET A 8 -22.05 9.61 6.27
N LEU A 9 -22.70 9.41 5.11
CA LEU A 9 -22.84 10.44 4.08
C LEU A 9 -23.51 11.71 4.60
N ALA A 10 -24.54 11.58 5.45
CA ALA A 10 -25.24 12.71 6.03
C ALA A 10 -24.40 13.50 7.05
N ASN A 11 -23.36 12.90 7.64
CA ASN A 11 -22.52 13.50 8.67
C ASN A 11 -21.09 13.80 8.20
N MET A 12 -20.82 13.75 6.89
CA MET A 12 -19.50 14.09 6.36
C MET A 12 -19.16 15.56 6.64
N ALA A 13 -17.90 15.82 6.98
CA ALA A 13 -17.44 17.19 7.16
C ALA A 13 -17.62 17.98 5.84
N PRO A 14 -18.18 19.21 5.87
CA PRO A 14 -18.40 20.01 4.68
C PRO A 14 -17.06 20.42 4.03
N ARG A 15 -17.12 20.87 2.76
CA ARG A 15 -15.93 21.40 2.06
C ARG A 15 -15.35 22.56 2.85
N SER A 16 -14.03 22.56 3.01
CA SER A 16 -13.31 23.74 3.50
C SER A 16 -13.13 24.77 2.38
N ASN A 17 -12.59 25.95 2.72
CA ASN A 17 -12.23 26.98 1.74
C ASN A 17 -10.94 26.66 0.97
N ARG A 18 -10.32 25.48 1.18
CA ARG A 18 -9.12 25.07 0.45
C ARG A 18 -9.45 24.79 -1.01
N SER A 19 -8.61 25.31 -1.88
CA SER A 19 -8.63 24.97 -3.30
C SER A 19 -8.15 23.53 -3.50
N LEU A 20 -8.48 22.95 -4.66
CA LEU A 20 -7.95 21.64 -5.04
C LEU A 20 -6.42 21.65 -5.15
N GLU A 21 -5.81 22.79 -5.50
CA GLU A 21 -4.35 22.94 -5.51
C GLU A 21 -3.78 22.86 -4.09
N ASP A 22 -4.41 23.50 -3.10
CA ASP A 22 -4.02 23.41 -1.70
C ASP A 22 -4.13 21.97 -1.16
N LEU A 23 -5.19 21.25 -1.57
CA LEU A 23 -5.35 19.84 -1.22
C LEU A 23 -4.25 18.98 -1.86
N ARG A 24 -3.87 19.25 -3.11
CA ARG A 24 -2.82 18.49 -3.81
C ARG A 24 -1.42 18.79 -3.27
N ASN A 25 -1.12 20.03 -2.90
CA ASN A 25 0.23 20.44 -2.50
C ASN A 25 0.57 20.16 -1.03
N SER A 26 -0.41 19.70 -0.27
CA SER A 26 -0.27 19.35 1.15
C SER A 26 -0.17 17.84 1.36
N THR A 27 0.28 17.45 2.55
CA THR A 27 0.38 16.05 3.01
C THR A 27 -0.46 15.77 4.25
N ASP A 28 -1.26 16.74 4.69
CA ASP A 28 -2.07 16.63 5.90
C ASP A 28 -3.21 15.61 5.73
N PRO A 29 -3.68 15.01 6.85
CA PRO A 29 -4.86 14.16 6.85
C PRO A 29 -6.11 14.91 6.40
N LEU A 30 -6.90 14.30 5.52
CA LEU A 30 -8.16 14.82 4.99
C LEU A 30 -9.34 13.94 5.43
N LYS A 31 -10.53 14.55 5.51
CA LYS A 31 -11.80 13.88 5.81
C LYS A 31 -12.94 14.56 5.06
N GLY A 32 -14.12 13.95 5.06
CA GLY A 32 -15.33 14.56 4.51
C GLY A 32 -15.17 14.96 3.04
N MET A 33 -15.74 16.12 2.68
CA MET A 33 -15.81 16.53 1.28
C MET A 33 -14.45 16.91 0.67
N ASP A 34 -13.48 17.39 1.46
CA ASP A 34 -12.12 17.65 0.96
C ASP A 34 -11.43 16.33 0.55
N ALA A 35 -11.61 15.28 1.34
CA ALA A 35 -11.12 13.95 1.01
C ALA A 35 -11.79 13.40 -0.27
N MET A 36 -13.11 13.56 -0.38
CA MET A 36 -13.85 13.14 -1.58
C MET A 36 -13.40 13.88 -2.83
N GLU A 37 -13.15 15.18 -2.74
CA GLU A 37 -12.71 15.98 -3.88
C GLU A 37 -11.33 15.55 -4.35
N LEU A 38 -10.34 15.41 -3.45
CA LEU A 38 -9.01 14.95 -3.84
C LEU A 38 -9.06 13.52 -4.42
N ARG A 39 -9.82 12.62 -3.80
CA ARG A 39 -9.99 11.24 -4.29
C ARG A 39 -10.61 11.23 -5.70
N GLY A 40 -11.68 12.00 -5.90
CA GLY A 40 -12.38 12.11 -7.19
C GLY A 40 -11.54 12.79 -8.27
N TRP A 41 -10.68 13.74 -7.91
CA TRP A 41 -9.72 14.32 -8.84
C TRP A 41 -8.62 13.33 -9.21
N ALA A 42 -8.02 12.65 -8.23
CA ALA A 42 -6.94 11.70 -8.45
C ALA A 42 -7.36 10.54 -9.37
N SER A 43 -8.59 10.03 -9.21
CA SER A 43 -9.13 8.95 -10.07
C SER A 43 -9.34 9.39 -11.53
N LYS A 44 -9.64 10.67 -11.76
CA LYS A 44 -9.83 11.25 -13.11
C LYS A 44 -8.54 11.71 -13.77
N ASN A 45 -7.44 11.80 -13.03
CA ASN A 45 -6.17 12.34 -13.51
C ASN A 45 -5.02 11.33 -13.30
N PRO A 46 -5.12 10.10 -13.83
CA PRO A 46 -4.05 9.12 -13.69
C PRO A 46 -2.78 9.59 -14.42
N MET A 47 -1.65 8.99 -14.03
CA MET A 47 -0.41 9.09 -14.81
C MET A 47 -0.63 8.45 -16.18
N VAL A 48 -0.27 9.16 -17.25
CA VAL A 48 -0.30 8.68 -18.63
C VAL A 48 1.15 8.56 -19.11
N PRO A 49 1.67 7.34 -19.34
CA PRO A 49 3.11 7.14 -19.52
C PRO A 49 3.70 7.97 -20.68
N SER A 50 3.03 8.03 -21.83
CA SER A 50 3.46 8.80 -22.99
C SER A 50 3.45 10.32 -22.78
N ARG A 51 2.64 10.83 -21.83
CA ARG A 51 2.55 12.25 -21.50
C ARG A 51 3.53 12.64 -20.40
N ASP A 52 3.62 11.81 -19.37
CA ASP A 52 4.17 12.20 -18.07
C ASP A 52 5.61 11.72 -17.83
N MET A 53 6.08 10.72 -18.57
CA MET A 53 7.40 10.10 -18.34
C MET A 53 8.45 10.65 -19.31
N ALA A 54 8.50 11.97 -19.50
CA ALA A 54 9.38 12.64 -20.46
C ALA A 54 10.84 12.80 -19.98
N ASP A 55 11.10 12.66 -18.68
CA ASP A 55 12.46 12.68 -18.15
C ASP A 55 13.25 11.42 -18.50
N ALA A 56 14.58 11.47 -18.33
CA ALA A 56 15.48 10.39 -18.74
C ALA A 56 15.20 9.04 -18.05
N LEU A 57 14.85 9.03 -16.76
CA LEU A 57 14.48 7.79 -16.06
C LEU A 57 13.14 7.26 -16.58
N GLY A 58 12.18 8.16 -16.78
CA GLY A 58 10.89 7.85 -17.38
C GLY A 58 11.03 7.19 -18.76
N GLN A 59 11.85 7.75 -19.63
CA GLN A 59 12.12 7.20 -20.95
C GLN A 59 12.85 5.86 -20.89
N ALA A 60 13.79 5.68 -19.96
CA ALA A 60 14.45 4.39 -19.74
C ALA A 60 13.44 3.31 -19.31
N LEU A 61 12.53 3.62 -18.38
CA LEU A 61 11.47 2.71 -17.94
C LEU A 61 10.50 2.35 -19.08
N LEU A 62 10.14 3.31 -19.94
CA LEU A 62 9.30 3.05 -21.12
C LEU A 62 10.01 2.16 -22.14
N SER A 63 11.31 2.38 -22.38
CA SER A 63 12.10 1.55 -23.29
C SER A 63 12.22 0.11 -22.77
N PHE A 64 12.41 -0.05 -21.46
CA PHE A 64 12.40 -1.36 -20.80
C PHE A 64 11.07 -2.11 -20.98
N LEU A 65 9.95 -1.40 -20.78
CA LEU A 65 8.60 -1.95 -21.03
C LEU A 65 8.48 -2.47 -22.47
N HIS A 66 8.99 -1.73 -23.45
CA HIS A 66 9.00 -2.10 -24.87
C HIS A 66 10.05 -3.13 -25.28
N GLY A 67 10.74 -3.77 -24.33
CA GLY A 67 11.63 -4.90 -24.60
C GLY A 67 13.12 -4.61 -24.46
N ASN A 68 13.53 -3.35 -24.24
CA ASN A 68 14.94 -3.01 -24.10
C ASN A 68 15.44 -3.22 -22.66
N ASN A 69 15.95 -4.42 -22.39
CA ASN A 69 16.33 -4.87 -21.05
C ASN A 69 17.58 -4.20 -20.46
N THR A 70 18.30 -3.32 -21.17
CA THR A 70 19.52 -2.67 -20.65
C THR A 70 19.30 -1.21 -20.26
N THR A 71 18.30 -0.54 -20.83
CA THR A 71 18.13 0.93 -20.71
C THR A 71 18.03 1.45 -19.29
N VAL A 72 17.37 0.71 -18.39
CA VAL A 72 17.26 1.11 -16.98
C VAL A 72 18.60 0.93 -16.26
N GLN A 73 19.32 -0.15 -16.56
CA GLN A 73 20.66 -0.42 -16.01
C GLN A 73 21.67 0.60 -16.53
N ASP A 74 21.62 0.96 -17.81
CA ASP A 74 22.48 1.97 -18.43
C ASP A 74 22.23 3.36 -17.79
N TYR A 75 20.96 3.72 -17.58
CA TYR A 75 20.59 4.94 -16.84
C TYR A 75 21.14 4.90 -15.42
N ILE A 76 20.93 3.80 -14.70
CA ILE A 76 21.37 3.64 -13.31
C ILE A 76 22.89 3.70 -13.20
N SER A 77 23.64 3.05 -14.10
CA SER A 77 25.11 3.10 -14.13
C SER A 77 25.60 4.53 -14.31
N THR A 78 25.08 5.23 -15.31
CA THR A 78 25.44 6.64 -15.58
C THR A 78 25.09 7.52 -14.38
N ARG A 79 23.93 7.29 -13.75
CA ARG A 79 23.49 8.06 -12.60
C ARG A 79 24.33 7.77 -11.36
N LYS A 80 24.73 6.51 -11.15
CA LYS A 80 25.64 6.07 -10.09
C LYS A 80 26.99 6.78 -10.19
N ASP A 81 27.56 6.87 -11.39
CA ASP A 81 28.82 7.57 -11.64
C ASP A 81 28.74 9.07 -11.28
N SER A 82 27.56 9.68 -11.48
CA SER A 82 27.34 11.10 -11.19
C SER A 82 27.04 11.42 -9.72
N LEU A 83 26.34 10.54 -8.99
CA LEU A 83 25.83 10.81 -7.64
C LEU A 83 26.55 10.03 -6.53
N GLY A 84 27.19 8.91 -6.87
CA GLY A 84 27.61 7.90 -5.91
C GLY A 84 26.46 6.99 -5.45
N GLU A 85 26.83 5.85 -4.89
CA GLU A 85 25.91 4.75 -4.52
C GLU A 85 24.88 5.13 -3.47
N GLU A 86 25.27 5.90 -2.45
CA GLU A 86 24.39 6.28 -1.33
C GLU A 86 23.29 7.29 -1.74
N ALA A 87 23.58 8.15 -2.73
CA ALA A 87 22.63 9.14 -3.21
C ALA A 87 21.70 8.58 -4.29
N LEU A 88 22.14 7.56 -5.04
CA LEU A 88 21.37 6.95 -6.12
C LEU A 88 20.00 6.43 -5.66
N GLY A 89 19.94 5.67 -4.56
CA GLY A 89 18.68 5.15 -4.04
C GLY A 89 17.68 6.26 -3.67
N ARG A 90 18.18 7.38 -3.14
CA ARG A 90 17.38 8.57 -2.79
C ARG A 90 16.90 9.33 -4.02
N ASP A 91 17.72 9.42 -5.07
CA ASP A 91 17.39 10.06 -6.34
C ASP A 91 16.26 9.30 -7.06
N LEU A 92 16.40 7.98 -7.21
CA LEU A 92 15.35 7.12 -7.78
C LEU A 92 14.07 7.15 -6.94
N TYR A 93 14.21 7.19 -5.61
CA TYR A 93 13.08 7.35 -4.69
C TYR A 93 12.36 8.68 -4.83
N ALA A 94 13.07 9.75 -5.20
CA ALA A 94 12.49 11.09 -5.36
C ALA A 94 11.72 11.26 -6.68
N ALA A 95 11.93 10.38 -7.66
CA ALA A 95 11.27 10.47 -8.97
C ALA A 95 9.74 10.34 -8.86
N ARG A 96 9.01 11.25 -9.51
CA ARG A 96 7.54 11.34 -9.47
C ARG A 96 7.01 11.58 -10.86
N TRP A 97 5.93 10.87 -11.21
CA TRP A 97 5.29 11.00 -12.52
C TRP A 97 3.80 11.30 -12.43
N GLY A 98 3.34 12.11 -13.38
CA GLY A 98 1.95 12.47 -13.60
C GLY A 98 1.32 13.35 -12.51
N PRO A 99 0.04 13.73 -12.69
CA PRO A 99 -0.65 14.66 -11.80
C PRO A 99 -0.71 14.16 -10.35
N THR A 100 -0.86 12.85 -10.16
CA THR A 100 -0.92 12.20 -8.85
C THR A 100 0.46 11.95 -8.23
N ARG A 101 1.56 12.29 -8.92
CA ARG A 101 2.94 12.16 -8.43
C ARG A 101 3.22 10.74 -7.93
N ILE A 102 2.99 9.74 -8.77
CA ILE A 102 3.26 8.35 -8.40
C ILE A 102 4.78 8.09 -8.41
N GLY A 103 5.26 7.26 -7.48
CA GLY A 103 6.66 6.84 -7.40
C GLY A 103 7.00 5.65 -8.30
N ILE A 104 8.28 5.27 -8.35
CA ILE A 104 8.79 4.24 -9.27
C ILE A 104 8.08 2.88 -9.12
N TYR A 105 7.82 2.42 -7.90
CA TYR A 105 7.11 1.15 -7.70
C TYR A 105 5.64 1.20 -8.11
N ASN A 106 4.98 2.37 -8.03
CA ASN A 106 3.63 2.54 -8.56
C ASN A 106 3.63 2.51 -10.10
N VAL A 107 4.68 3.04 -10.74
CA VAL A 107 4.87 2.91 -12.20
C VAL A 107 5.01 1.45 -12.60
N LEU A 108 5.87 0.68 -11.90
CA LEU A 108 6.01 -0.76 -12.16
C LEU A 108 4.68 -1.50 -11.98
N LEU A 109 3.88 -1.15 -10.97
CA LEU A 109 2.54 -1.70 -10.77
C LEU A 109 1.59 -1.41 -11.94
N VAL A 110 1.59 -0.18 -12.43
CA VAL A 110 0.82 0.21 -13.63
C VAL A 110 1.27 -0.63 -14.82
N PHE A 111 2.58 -0.73 -15.07
CA PHE A 111 3.14 -1.48 -16.19
C PHE A 111 2.82 -2.97 -16.12
N MET A 112 2.90 -3.60 -14.95
CA MET A 112 2.53 -5.02 -14.78
C MET A 112 1.06 -5.28 -15.08
N THR A 113 0.22 -4.29 -14.85
CA THR A 113 -1.23 -4.41 -15.06
C THR A 113 -1.61 -4.15 -16.51
N THR A 114 -0.94 -3.21 -17.17
CA THR A 114 -1.20 -2.90 -18.58
C THR A 114 -0.43 -3.79 -19.56
N ASN A 115 0.64 -4.48 -19.11
CA ASN A 115 1.49 -5.35 -19.93
C ASN A 115 1.82 -6.67 -19.19
N PRO A 116 0.87 -7.60 -19.07
CA PRO A 116 1.04 -8.82 -18.27
C PRO A 116 2.24 -9.69 -18.68
N ASP A 117 2.59 -9.72 -19.97
CA ASP A 117 3.74 -10.48 -20.49
C ASP A 117 5.09 -9.98 -19.95
N SER A 118 5.13 -8.74 -19.46
CA SER A 118 6.33 -8.14 -18.88
C SER A 118 6.44 -8.37 -17.36
N LYS A 119 5.48 -9.07 -16.74
CA LYS A 119 5.39 -9.21 -15.28
C LYS A 119 6.70 -9.72 -14.66
N THR A 120 7.27 -10.80 -15.19
CA THR A 120 8.52 -11.37 -14.67
C THR A 120 9.66 -10.36 -14.69
N ARG A 121 9.87 -9.70 -15.84
CA ARG A 121 10.92 -8.68 -16.01
C ARG A 121 10.72 -7.49 -15.06
N LEU A 122 9.47 -7.06 -14.85
CA LEU A 122 9.14 -5.97 -13.94
C LEU A 122 9.35 -6.36 -12.47
N LEU A 123 9.10 -7.61 -12.10
CA LEU A 123 9.45 -8.15 -10.77
C LEU A 123 10.96 -8.23 -10.57
N ASP A 124 11.73 -8.62 -11.60
CA ASP A 124 13.19 -8.63 -11.55
C ASP A 124 13.75 -7.20 -11.38
N LEU A 125 13.20 -6.24 -12.13
CA LEU A 125 13.57 -4.84 -11.96
C LEU A 125 13.23 -4.34 -10.56
N ALA A 126 12.06 -4.68 -10.02
CA ALA A 126 11.71 -4.32 -8.66
C ALA A 126 12.68 -4.92 -7.63
N ARG A 127 13.07 -6.20 -7.77
CA ARG A 127 14.08 -6.84 -6.92
C ARG A 127 15.42 -6.12 -6.98
N TYR A 128 15.88 -5.80 -8.19
CA TYR A 128 17.12 -5.04 -8.39
C TYR A 128 17.08 -3.68 -7.69
N LEU A 129 16.01 -2.91 -7.87
CA LEU A 129 15.86 -1.60 -7.22
C LEU A 129 15.82 -1.70 -5.69
N ILE A 130 15.16 -2.74 -5.15
CA ILE A 130 15.02 -2.94 -3.70
C ILE A 130 16.35 -3.40 -3.08
N HIS A 131 16.96 -4.45 -3.63
CA HIS A 131 18.04 -5.18 -2.96
C HIS A 131 19.44 -4.72 -3.36
N GLU A 132 19.62 -4.29 -4.62
CA GLU A 132 20.93 -3.84 -5.10
C GLU A 132 21.08 -2.32 -4.95
N ILE A 133 20.03 -1.57 -5.29
CA ILE A 133 20.07 -0.10 -5.27
C ILE A 133 19.55 0.51 -3.97
N ASN A 134 18.89 -0.29 -3.12
CA ASN A 134 18.31 0.14 -1.84
C ASN A 134 17.30 1.30 -1.99
N VAL A 135 16.48 1.29 -3.04
CA VAL A 135 15.40 2.28 -3.22
C VAL A 135 14.29 1.99 -2.21
N PRO A 136 13.91 2.95 -1.33
CA PRO A 136 12.86 2.72 -0.35
C PRO A 136 11.47 2.46 -0.97
N THR A 137 10.74 1.52 -0.40
CA THR A 137 9.39 1.12 -0.86
C THR A 137 8.26 2.01 -0.34
N THR A 138 8.60 3.09 0.35
CA THR A 138 7.66 3.95 1.11
C THR A 138 7.09 5.12 0.32
N ALA A 139 7.45 5.27 -0.96
CA ALA A 139 6.94 6.36 -1.77
C ALA A 139 5.41 6.27 -1.90
N SER A 140 4.74 7.40 -1.75
CA SER A 140 3.29 7.50 -1.88
C SER A 140 2.88 8.53 -2.92
N ASP A 141 1.72 8.33 -3.50
CA ASP A 141 1.09 9.31 -4.40
C ASP A 141 0.47 10.50 -3.63
N VAL A 142 -0.20 11.40 -4.37
CA VAL A 142 -0.90 12.57 -3.83
C VAL A 142 -1.99 12.25 -2.80
N THR A 143 -2.56 11.03 -2.84
CA THR A 143 -3.54 10.55 -1.87
C THR A 143 -2.87 9.98 -0.63
N GLY A 144 -1.55 9.80 -0.65
CA GLY A 144 -0.76 9.18 0.41
C GLY A 144 -0.74 7.66 0.33
N ALA A 145 -1.19 7.05 -0.75
CA ALA A 145 -1.16 5.60 -0.93
C ALA A 145 0.16 5.13 -1.57
N THR A 146 0.75 4.07 -1.02
CA THR A 146 2.00 3.48 -1.49
C THR A 146 1.78 2.44 -2.59
N ALA A 147 2.86 1.98 -3.22
CA ALA A 147 2.78 0.87 -4.18
C ALA A 147 2.17 -0.40 -3.56
N LEU A 148 2.53 -0.75 -2.31
CA LEU A 148 1.94 -1.91 -1.62
C LEU A 148 0.44 -1.72 -1.39
N TYR A 149 0.01 -0.51 -1.00
CA TYR A 149 -1.42 -0.18 -0.86
C TYR A 149 -2.17 -0.45 -2.15
N TRP A 150 -1.67 0.03 -3.29
CA TRP A 150 -2.37 -0.15 -4.56
C TRP A 150 -2.29 -1.58 -5.07
N SER A 151 -1.21 -2.32 -4.80
CA SER A 151 -0.98 -3.66 -5.37
C SER A 151 -2.09 -4.67 -5.06
N ILE A 152 -2.82 -4.50 -3.97
CA ILE A 152 -3.91 -5.40 -3.57
C ILE A 152 -5.25 -4.68 -3.38
N SER A 153 -5.40 -3.42 -3.82
CA SER A 153 -6.63 -2.63 -3.61
C SER A 153 -7.85 -3.18 -4.36
N THR A 154 -7.67 -4.14 -5.27
CA THR A 154 -8.66 -4.78 -6.16
C THR A 154 -9.20 -3.88 -7.27
N LYS A 155 -8.93 -2.57 -7.18
CA LYS A 155 -9.39 -1.55 -8.12
C LYS A 155 -8.28 -0.54 -8.37
N PRO A 156 -7.66 -0.53 -9.56
CA PRO A 156 -7.76 -1.51 -10.65
C PRO A 156 -6.83 -2.72 -10.50
N TYR A 157 -6.10 -2.87 -9.38
CA TYR A 157 -4.96 -3.80 -9.29
C TYR A 157 -5.20 -4.97 -8.33
N ALA A 158 -4.70 -6.14 -8.73
CA ALA A 158 -4.55 -7.32 -7.88
C ALA A 158 -3.27 -8.07 -8.27
N GLN A 159 -2.14 -7.63 -7.74
CA GLN A 159 -0.79 -8.13 -8.01
C GLN A 159 -0.15 -8.66 -6.72
N PRO A 160 -0.61 -9.82 -6.19
CA PRO A 160 -0.16 -10.33 -4.90
C PRO A 160 1.33 -10.68 -4.87
N GLU A 161 1.95 -11.14 -5.97
CA GLU A 161 3.39 -11.42 -5.95
C GLU A 161 4.23 -10.13 -5.83
N PHE A 162 3.78 -9.03 -6.45
CA PHE A 162 4.44 -7.74 -6.29
C PHE A 162 4.20 -7.15 -4.90
N ALA A 163 3.00 -7.32 -4.36
CA ALA A 163 2.68 -6.96 -2.98
C ALA A 163 3.57 -7.72 -1.98
N GLN A 164 3.78 -9.03 -2.20
CA GLN A 164 4.66 -9.85 -1.39
C GLN A 164 6.09 -9.33 -1.43
N LEU A 165 6.63 -9.06 -2.62
CA LEU A 165 7.98 -8.50 -2.77
C LEU A 165 8.16 -7.19 -1.98
N LEU A 166 7.21 -6.26 -2.09
CA LEU A 166 7.26 -4.99 -1.34
C LEU A 166 7.13 -5.22 0.17
N PHE A 167 6.27 -6.14 0.59
CA PHE A 167 6.09 -6.52 2.00
C PHE A 167 7.39 -7.10 2.57
N ASP A 168 8.01 -8.06 1.90
CA ASP A 168 9.26 -8.68 2.32
C ASP A 168 10.38 -7.63 2.45
N ALA A 169 10.39 -6.65 1.54
CA ALA A 169 11.29 -5.51 1.53
C ALA A 169 11.05 -4.46 2.63
N GLY A 170 10.04 -4.61 3.48
CA GLY A 170 9.81 -3.69 4.58
C GLY A 170 8.47 -2.97 4.56
N ALA A 171 7.81 -2.86 3.40
CA ALA A 171 6.61 -2.04 3.24
C ALA A 171 5.50 -2.50 4.19
N SER A 172 4.72 -1.54 4.69
CA SER A 172 3.65 -1.83 5.65
C SER A 172 2.31 -2.02 4.95
N VAL A 173 1.63 -3.14 5.24
CA VAL A 173 0.21 -3.33 4.89
C VAL A 173 -0.71 -2.37 5.65
N ASN A 174 -0.24 -1.83 6.78
CA ASN A 174 -0.97 -0.91 7.64
C ASN A 174 -0.71 0.57 7.32
N HIS A 175 0.06 0.86 6.25
CA HIS A 175 0.26 2.22 5.78
C HIS A 175 -1.10 2.90 5.56
N ARG A 176 -1.27 4.08 6.17
CA ARG A 176 -2.48 4.88 6.03
C ARG A 176 -2.27 5.97 5.01
N ASN A 177 -3.18 6.06 4.04
CA ASN A 177 -3.22 7.19 3.12
C ASN A 177 -3.75 8.46 3.84
N ARG A 178 -3.86 9.57 3.12
CA ARG A 178 -4.30 10.86 3.69
C ARG A 178 -5.75 10.84 4.19
N PHE A 179 -6.55 9.86 3.78
CA PHE A 179 -7.92 9.68 4.28
C PHE A 179 -7.97 8.81 5.54
N GLY A 180 -6.82 8.36 6.03
CA GLY A 180 -6.70 7.42 7.14
C GLY A 180 -7.03 5.98 6.75
N ASN A 181 -7.24 5.68 5.46
CA ASN A 181 -7.53 4.33 5.00
C ASN A 181 -6.27 3.48 4.91
N THR A 182 -6.40 2.21 5.29
CA THR A 182 -5.47 1.15 4.87
C THR A 182 -6.00 0.50 3.59
N CYS A 183 -5.17 -0.33 2.95
CA CYS A 183 -5.60 -1.03 1.74
C CYS A 183 -6.85 -1.89 1.94
N GLY A 184 -7.02 -2.46 3.14
CA GLY A 184 -8.22 -3.22 3.52
C GLY A 184 -9.52 -2.44 3.30
N SER A 185 -9.52 -1.10 3.47
CA SER A 185 -10.70 -0.26 3.22
C SER A 185 -11.08 -0.23 1.74
N GLU A 186 -10.12 -0.23 0.82
CA GLU A 186 -10.39 -0.31 -0.63
C GLU A 186 -10.87 -1.70 -1.02
N ILE A 187 -10.21 -2.75 -0.49
CA ILE A 187 -10.61 -4.14 -0.74
C ILE A 187 -12.07 -4.38 -0.32
N ALA A 188 -12.49 -3.84 0.82
CA ALA A 188 -13.84 -4.03 1.35
C ALA A 188 -14.92 -3.25 0.58
N GLN A 189 -14.55 -2.19 -0.15
CA GLN A 189 -15.45 -1.42 -0.99
C GLN A 189 -15.64 -2.13 -2.35
N VAL A 190 -16.38 -3.24 -2.36
CA VAL A 190 -16.59 -4.08 -3.56
C VAL A 190 -17.44 -3.36 -4.62
N ASP A 191 -17.20 -3.66 -5.90
CA ASP A 191 -18.09 -3.21 -6.98
C ASP A 191 -19.36 -4.05 -6.98
N PHE A 192 -20.51 -3.40 -7.19
CA PHE A 192 -21.80 -4.07 -7.23
C PHE A 192 -22.07 -4.84 -8.53
N SER A 193 -21.16 -4.81 -9.50
CA SER A 193 -21.34 -5.47 -10.81
C SER A 193 -20.41 -6.66 -11.10
N GLY A 194 -19.35 -6.88 -10.30
CA GLY A 194 -18.26 -7.81 -10.65
C GLY A 194 -18.12 -9.07 -9.78
N ASP A 195 -17.18 -9.93 -10.19
CA ASP A 195 -16.65 -11.03 -9.38
C ASP A 195 -15.93 -10.48 -8.15
N THR A 196 -16.24 -11.05 -6.98
CA THR A 196 -15.70 -10.62 -5.68
C THR A 196 -14.71 -11.64 -5.10
N SER A 197 -14.40 -12.71 -5.84
CA SER A 197 -13.40 -13.72 -5.45
C SER A 197 -12.03 -13.07 -5.17
N VAL A 198 -11.64 -12.10 -5.99
CA VAL A 198 -10.40 -11.32 -5.83
C VAL A 198 -10.43 -10.49 -4.56
N ASN A 199 -11.55 -9.85 -4.21
CA ASN A 199 -11.69 -9.11 -2.94
C ASN A 199 -11.53 -10.02 -1.73
N VAL A 200 -12.13 -11.20 -1.77
CA VAL A 200 -11.98 -12.20 -0.69
C VAL A 200 -10.54 -12.67 -0.59
N ALA A 201 -9.87 -12.94 -1.71
CA ALA A 201 -8.48 -13.37 -1.74
C ALA A 201 -7.52 -12.29 -1.22
N MET A 202 -7.68 -11.04 -1.67
CA MET A 202 -6.83 -9.92 -1.23
C MET A 202 -7.11 -9.53 0.22
N LEU A 203 -8.36 -9.62 0.69
CA LEU A 203 -8.68 -9.39 2.11
C LEU A 203 -8.04 -10.48 2.97
N ARG A 204 -8.06 -11.73 2.52
CA ARG A 204 -7.39 -12.84 3.20
C ARG A 204 -5.90 -12.57 3.32
N TRP A 205 -5.24 -12.23 2.20
CA TRP A 205 -3.83 -11.88 2.19
C TRP A 205 -3.54 -10.71 3.14
N TYR A 206 -4.32 -9.62 3.08
CA TYR A 206 -4.18 -8.47 3.97
C TYR A 206 -4.27 -8.85 5.46
N VAL A 207 -5.26 -9.66 5.83
CA VAL A 207 -5.46 -10.11 7.22
C VAL A 207 -4.32 -11.03 7.66
N GLU A 208 -3.94 -12.02 6.85
CA GLU A 208 -2.84 -12.95 7.14
C GLU A 208 -1.48 -12.24 7.27
N HIS A 209 -1.31 -11.08 6.63
CA HIS A 209 -0.14 -10.20 6.75
C HIS A 209 -0.26 -9.15 7.89
N GLY A 210 -1.22 -9.32 8.80
CA GLY A 210 -1.37 -8.46 9.99
C GLY A 210 -1.99 -7.10 9.71
N GLY A 211 -2.84 -7.02 8.69
CA GLY A 211 -3.64 -5.85 8.38
C GLY A 211 -4.61 -5.50 9.52
N ASP A 212 -4.64 -4.23 9.92
CA ASP A 212 -5.54 -3.67 10.92
C ASP A 212 -6.94 -3.59 10.33
N VAL A 213 -7.88 -4.33 10.91
CA VAL A 213 -9.28 -4.36 10.47
C VAL A 213 -10.19 -3.49 11.34
N ASP A 214 -9.69 -3.04 12.50
CA ASP A 214 -10.51 -2.38 13.52
C ASP A 214 -10.13 -0.89 13.69
N GLY A 215 -8.95 -0.47 13.23
CA GLY A 215 -8.52 0.93 13.30
C GLY A 215 -9.31 1.82 12.33
N LYS A 216 -9.90 2.88 12.88
CA LYS A 216 -10.76 3.81 12.15
C LYS A 216 -9.96 4.76 11.26
N ASP A 217 -10.50 5.09 10.11
CA ASP A 217 -10.04 6.15 9.21
C ASP A 217 -10.52 7.53 9.69
N ASN A 218 -10.26 8.57 8.89
CA ASN A 218 -10.56 9.95 9.28
C ASN A 218 -12.06 10.27 9.28
N ASP A 219 -12.89 9.41 8.67
CA ASP A 219 -14.35 9.50 8.65
C ASP A 219 -15.01 8.48 9.62
N GLY A 220 -14.19 7.77 10.41
CA GLY A 220 -14.65 6.87 11.47
C GLY A 220 -14.98 5.45 11.02
N MET A 221 -14.70 5.08 9.76
CA MET A 221 -14.91 3.75 9.21
C MET A 221 -13.68 2.86 9.43
N ASN A 222 -13.88 1.55 9.53
CA ASN A 222 -12.80 0.58 9.50
C ASN A 222 -13.14 -0.58 8.55
N VAL A 223 -12.14 -1.42 8.24
CA VAL A 223 -12.30 -2.54 7.31
C VAL A 223 -13.41 -3.49 7.73
N ARG A 224 -13.52 -3.77 9.04
CA ARG A 224 -14.55 -4.65 9.59
C ARG A 224 -15.95 -4.12 9.31
N MET A 225 -16.22 -2.85 9.62
CA MET A 225 -17.51 -2.21 9.35
C MET A 225 -17.85 -2.28 7.86
N LEU A 226 -16.89 -1.95 6.98
CA LEU A 226 -17.10 -2.00 5.53
C LEU A 226 -17.43 -3.42 5.05
N ALA A 227 -16.68 -4.43 5.50
CA ALA A 227 -16.94 -5.83 5.14
C ALA A 227 -18.29 -6.33 5.68
N GLU A 228 -18.66 -5.96 6.90
CA GLU A 228 -19.95 -6.31 7.52
C GLU A 228 -21.13 -5.69 6.76
N MET A 229 -20.99 -4.45 6.29
CA MET A 229 -21.98 -3.82 5.41
C MET A 229 -22.18 -4.58 4.09
N MET A 230 -21.15 -5.30 3.63
CA MET A 230 -21.17 -6.13 2.44
C MET A 230 -21.51 -7.60 2.71
N SER A 231 -21.74 -8.00 3.96
CA SER A 231 -21.94 -9.40 4.39
C SER A 231 -23.04 -10.16 3.64
N LYS A 232 -24.15 -9.49 3.29
CA LYS A 232 -25.24 -10.09 2.51
C LYS A 232 -24.82 -10.48 1.09
N ARG A 233 -23.83 -9.78 0.53
CA ARG A 233 -23.36 -9.95 -0.85
C ARG A 233 -22.09 -10.80 -0.91
N VAL A 234 -21.16 -10.56 0.01
CA VAL A 234 -19.84 -11.20 0.05
C VAL A 234 -19.60 -11.76 1.45
N PRO A 235 -20.36 -12.77 1.89
CA PRO A 235 -20.27 -13.33 3.24
C PRO A 235 -18.85 -13.84 3.55
N LYS A 236 -18.13 -14.31 2.54
CA LYS A 236 -16.74 -14.77 2.63
C LYS A 236 -15.77 -13.70 3.15
N MET A 237 -16.05 -12.40 3.00
CA MET A 237 -15.23 -11.36 3.64
C MET A 237 -15.37 -11.40 5.16
N ALA A 238 -16.59 -11.57 5.68
CA ALA A 238 -16.80 -11.71 7.12
C ALA A 238 -16.17 -13.00 7.68
N GLU A 239 -16.18 -14.09 6.90
CA GLU A 239 -15.47 -15.33 7.26
C GLU A 239 -13.95 -15.10 7.38
N VAL A 240 -13.34 -14.36 6.45
CA VAL A 240 -11.92 -13.97 6.53
C VAL A 240 -11.64 -13.18 7.82
N LEU A 241 -12.47 -12.19 8.14
CA LEU A 241 -12.31 -11.38 9.35
C LEU A 241 -12.48 -12.18 10.65
N THR A 242 -13.33 -13.22 10.61
CA THR A 242 -13.57 -14.12 11.76
C THR A 242 -12.40 -15.08 11.94
N ARG A 243 -11.86 -15.63 10.85
CA ARG A 243 -10.65 -16.47 10.88
C ARG A 243 -9.44 -15.69 11.40
N GLY A 244 -9.36 -14.40 11.07
CA GLY A 244 -8.25 -13.55 11.47
C GLY A 244 -6.94 -13.97 10.82
N ARG A 245 -5.83 -13.47 11.36
CA ARG A 245 -4.49 -13.57 10.75
C ARG A 245 -3.76 -14.91 10.93
N GLY A 246 -4.37 -15.85 11.66
CA GLY A 246 -3.75 -17.13 12.03
C GLY A 246 -2.70 -17.02 13.15
N GLU A 247 -2.10 -18.17 13.48
CA GLU A 247 -1.02 -18.30 14.45
C GLU A 247 0.30 -17.77 13.89
N ARG A 248 1.22 -17.38 14.78
CA ARG A 248 2.57 -16.92 14.43
C ARG A 248 3.60 -17.93 14.92
N LYS A 249 4.59 -18.24 14.08
CA LYS A 249 5.69 -19.11 14.47
C LYS A 249 6.63 -18.38 15.43
N GLU A 250 7.41 -19.15 16.18
CA GLU A 250 8.47 -18.59 16.99
C GLU A 250 9.47 -17.82 16.12
N GLY A 251 9.83 -16.60 16.55
CA GLY A 251 10.75 -15.72 15.82
C GLY A 251 10.08 -14.75 14.84
N GLU A 252 8.86 -15.04 14.37
CA GLU A 252 8.11 -14.14 13.50
C GLU A 252 7.65 -12.87 14.23
N CYS A 253 7.33 -11.83 13.46
CA CYS A 253 6.60 -10.68 13.97
C CYS A 253 5.20 -11.12 14.45
N GLY A 254 4.88 -10.87 15.72
CA GLY A 254 3.61 -11.25 16.35
C GLY A 254 2.36 -10.66 15.70
N ASN A 255 2.52 -9.56 14.94
CA ASN A 255 1.43 -9.00 14.14
C ASN A 255 1.43 -9.51 12.70
N CYS A 256 2.47 -9.20 11.90
CA CYS A 256 2.43 -9.38 10.45
C CYS A 256 3.00 -10.71 9.95
N GLY A 257 3.58 -11.54 10.84
CA GLY A 257 4.17 -12.83 10.44
C GLY A 257 5.47 -12.74 9.65
N ARG A 258 5.97 -11.53 9.38
CA ARG A 258 7.28 -11.34 8.73
C ARG A 258 8.38 -11.99 9.58
N GLU A 259 9.32 -12.63 8.93
CA GLU A 259 10.55 -13.16 9.55
C GLU A 259 11.66 -12.09 9.57
N PRO A 260 12.58 -12.11 10.55
CA PRO A 260 13.77 -11.27 10.51
C PRO A 260 14.63 -11.59 9.28
N GLY A 261 14.94 -10.57 8.48
CA GLY A 261 15.85 -10.71 7.34
C GLY A 261 17.31 -10.48 7.74
N GLY A 262 18.21 -11.38 7.34
CA GLY A 262 19.64 -11.31 7.69
C GLY A 262 19.86 -11.28 9.20
N ASP A 263 20.73 -10.39 9.67
CA ASP A 263 21.06 -10.23 11.10
C ASP A 263 20.07 -9.35 11.88
N ARG A 264 18.96 -8.93 11.25
CA ARG A 264 17.98 -8.05 11.90
C ARG A 264 17.30 -8.76 13.06
N VAL A 265 17.36 -8.18 14.25
CA VAL A 265 16.59 -8.66 15.42
C VAL A 265 15.36 -7.78 15.64
N PHE A 266 14.19 -8.41 15.76
CA PHE A 266 12.95 -7.69 16.09
C PHE A 266 12.89 -7.29 17.57
N ALA A 267 12.25 -6.16 17.83
CA ALA A 267 12.08 -5.67 19.20
C ALA A 267 11.10 -6.56 19.97
N ASN A 268 11.48 -6.96 21.18
CA ASN A 268 10.61 -7.69 22.09
C ASN A 268 9.57 -6.76 22.72
N CYS A 269 8.37 -7.27 22.99
CA CYS A 269 7.39 -6.61 23.85
C CYS A 269 8.02 -6.25 25.19
N ALA A 270 8.02 -4.95 25.52
CA ALA A 270 8.73 -4.45 26.69
C ALA A 270 8.29 -5.09 28.02
N ARG A 271 7.03 -5.54 28.11
CA ARG A 271 6.43 -6.14 29.30
C ARG A 271 6.71 -7.63 29.43
N CYS A 272 6.32 -8.44 28.43
CA CYS A 272 6.41 -9.90 28.54
C CYS A 272 7.70 -10.49 27.97
N LYS A 273 8.46 -9.73 27.18
CA LYS A 273 9.68 -10.16 26.46
C LYS A 273 9.53 -11.36 25.50
N LYS A 274 8.34 -11.99 25.41
CA LYS A 274 8.07 -13.21 24.63
C LYS A 274 7.71 -12.93 23.17
N VAL A 275 6.87 -11.92 22.91
CA VAL A 275 6.42 -11.58 21.54
C VAL A 275 7.35 -10.54 20.93
N ARG A 276 7.63 -10.67 19.63
CA ARG A 276 8.53 -9.77 18.88
C ARG A 276 7.76 -8.99 17.81
N TYR A 277 8.21 -7.79 17.48
CA TYR A 277 7.59 -6.95 16.45
C TYR A 277 8.64 -6.35 15.52
N CYS A 278 8.37 -6.40 14.21
CA CYS A 278 9.25 -5.80 13.21
C CYS A 278 9.25 -4.26 13.24
N ALA A 279 8.20 -3.65 13.79
CA ALA A 279 8.03 -2.21 13.95
C ALA A 279 7.03 -1.89 15.08
N GLN A 280 7.10 -0.66 15.61
CA GLN A 280 6.16 -0.17 16.62
C GLN A 280 4.70 -0.20 16.14
N GLU A 281 4.47 0.05 14.85
CA GLU A 281 3.15 -0.04 14.23
C GLU A 281 2.53 -1.44 14.40
N CYS A 282 3.30 -2.50 14.13
CA CYS A 282 2.85 -3.88 14.32
C CYS A 282 2.47 -4.16 15.78
N GLN A 283 3.24 -3.66 16.75
CA GLN A 283 2.89 -3.78 18.16
C GLN A 283 1.57 -3.07 18.48
N LYS A 284 1.35 -1.85 17.95
CA LYS A 284 0.11 -1.09 18.17
C LYS A 284 -1.12 -1.83 17.64
N VAL A 285 -1.02 -2.40 16.44
CA VAL A 285 -2.11 -3.17 15.83
C VAL A 285 -2.41 -4.42 16.65
N ASP A 286 -1.38 -5.19 17.02
CA ASP A 286 -1.54 -6.42 17.79
C ASP A 286 -1.96 -6.18 19.25
N TRP A 287 -1.63 -5.02 19.84
CA TRP A 287 -1.85 -4.74 21.26
C TRP A 287 -3.29 -4.99 21.73
N LYS A 288 -4.29 -4.74 20.87
CA LYS A 288 -5.71 -5.01 21.18
C LYS A 288 -5.95 -6.48 21.58
N ALA A 289 -5.27 -7.41 20.91
CA ALA A 289 -5.31 -8.83 21.21
C ALA A 289 -4.24 -9.22 22.25
N HIS A 290 -2.98 -8.86 22.00
CA HIS A 290 -1.85 -9.27 22.84
C HIS A 290 -1.98 -8.86 24.31
N LYS A 291 -2.52 -7.67 24.61
CA LYS A 291 -2.64 -7.19 26.00
C LYS A 291 -3.42 -8.14 26.92
N LYS A 292 -4.33 -8.95 26.36
CA LYS A 292 -5.15 -9.91 27.10
C LYS A 292 -4.35 -11.09 27.64
N MET A 293 -3.22 -11.41 26.99
CA MET A 293 -2.34 -12.54 27.34
C MET A 293 -0.92 -12.09 27.74
N CYS A 294 -0.68 -10.78 27.78
CA CYS A 294 0.62 -10.19 28.10
C CYS A 294 0.86 -10.21 29.63
N VAL A 295 1.74 -11.11 30.07
CA VAL A 295 2.19 -11.22 31.48
C VAL A 295 3.61 -10.69 31.59
N ALA A 296 3.92 -9.93 32.66
CA ALA A 296 5.27 -9.41 32.88
C ALA A 296 6.28 -10.57 33.01
N ALA A 297 7.46 -10.40 32.41
CA ALA A 297 8.56 -11.35 32.50
C ALA A 297 9.24 -11.30 33.88
#